data_AF-A0A1B3EFH3-F1
#
_entry.id   AF-A0A1B3EFH3-F1
#
_cell.length_a   1.000
_cell.length_b   1.000
_cell.length_c   1.000
_cell.angle_alpha   90.00
_cell.angle_beta   90.00
_cell.angle_gamma   90.00
#
_symmetry.space_group_name_H-M   'P 1'
#
loop_
_entity.id
_entity.type
_entity.pdbx_description
1 polymer ?
#
loop_
_entity_poly.entity_id
_entity_poly.type
_entity_poly.pdbx_seq_one_letter_code
_entity_poly.pdbx_strand_id
1 'polypeptide(L)'
;MFKWLAGTYPELFAKLDISATQVYALDCTYSSRLPDERTALQVIQALTNVSNGHTKSRGDNYQTSAYWGAKESRLKRLKAYLKHTEYQAQLDELKRAGRSDLSAARSARVMSDSRLQEWVRYLLRMEATVMHRWLERRGIPSRLVDLIAYQQGLEGEGRCLIQECWQAVTADLFAAFEGIQMRVIDDEKVLAALLEKFTKPAKGKWTKERTEAGVVVPPIFVDGKPTSYARNLFRTYRSLKDYGWDETMNSMSRATFYRHTADLCEAGLSKAALQKLHEHDRSNNVVPLLRFVQVDFSAQRPDWYVEPSVEAA
;
A
#
# COMPACT_ATOMS: atom_id res chain seq x y z
N MET A 1 -5.83 -0.98 -29.06
CA MET A 1 -5.29 0.32 -29.53
C MET A 1 -5.52 0.55 -31.01
N PHE A 2 -5.06 -0.34 -31.91
CA PHE A 2 -5.24 -0.14 -33.36
C PHE A 2 -6.69 -0.05 -33.84
N LYS A 3 -7.61 -0.85 -33.27
CA LYS A 3 -9.05 -0.75 -33.56
C LYS A 3 -9.58 0.67 -33.34
N TRP A 4 -9.21 1.30 -32.22
CA TRP A 4 -9.58 2.67 -31.89
C TRP A 4 -8.94 3.68 -32.84
N LEU A 5 -7.64 3.54 -33.13
CA LEU A 5 -6.95 4.41 -34.08
C LEU A 5 -7.57 4.34 -35.48
N ALA A 6 -7.90 3.13 -35.95
CA ALA A 6 -8.56 2.91 -37.23
C ALA A 6 -9.96 3.51 -37.28
N GLY A 7 -10.73 3.42 -36.19
CA GLY A 7 -12.08 3.98 -36.11
C GLY A 7 -12.11 5.51 -35.99
N THR A 8 -11.21 6.09 -35.19
CA THR A 8 -11.17 7.54 -34.94
C THR A 8 -10.43 8.31 -36.01
N TYR A 9 -9.35 7.73 -36.58
CA TYR A 9 -8.49 8.38 -37.58
C TYR A 9 -8.20 7.44 -38.76
N PRO A 10 -9.21 7.08 -39.58
CA PRO A 10 -9.07 6.07 -40.63
C PRO A 10 -8.03 6.45 -41.70
N GLU A 11 -7.96 7.71 -42.11
CA GLU A 11 -6.98 8.18 -43.09
C GLU A 11 -5.54 8.10 -42.57
N LEU A 12 -5.32 8.45 -41.29
CA LEU A 12 -4.02 8.30 -40.66
C LEU A 12 -3.65 6.82 -40.58
N PHE A 13 -4.59 5.98 -40.12
CA PHE A 13 -4.37 4.55 -39.99
C PHE A 13 -3.97 3.90 -41.32
N ALA A 14 -4.61 4.27 -42.42
CA ALA A 14 -4.28 3.79 -43.77
C ALA A 14 -2.87 4.19 -44.24
N LYS A 15 -2.25 5.21 -43.63
CA LYS A 15 -0.88 5.65 -43.94
C LYS A 15 0.18 4.99 -43.05
N LEU A 16 -0.21 4.24 -42.03
CA LEU A 16 0.72 3.60 -41.10
C LEU A 16 1.06 2.18 -41.58
N ASP A 17 2.35 1.83 -41.50
CA ASP A 17 2.76 0.43 -41.60
C ASP A 17 2.55 -0.24 -40.23
N ILE A 18 1.35 -0.76 -40.02
CA ILE A 18 0.96 -1.45 -38.79
C ILE A 18 1.83 -2.70 -38.56
N SER A 19 2.22 -3.38 -39.64
CA SER A 19 3.01 -4.62 -39.57
C SER A 19 4.42 -4.39 -39.04
N ALA A 20 4.99 -3.20 -39.27
CA ALA A 20 6.29 -2.79 -38.78
C ALA A 20 6.29 -2.21 -37.36
N THR A 21 5.14 -2.23 -36.64
CA THR A 21 5.06 -1.69 -35.27
C THR A 21 6.06 -2.36 -34.35
N GLN A 22 6.80 -1.56 -33.57
CA GLN A 22 7.73 -2.04 -32.56
C GLN A 22 7.31 -1.64 -31.15
N VAL A 23 7.48 -2.56 -30.21
CA VAL A 23 7.33 -2.35 -28.77
C VAL A 23 8.64 -1.79 -28.22
N TYR A 24 8.57 -0.57 -27.69
CA TYR A 24 9.74 0.12 -27.12
C TYR A 24 9.87 -0.04 -25.61
N ALA A 25 8.76 -0.22 -24.93
CA ALA A 25 8.68 -0.43 -23.49
C ALA A 25 7.51 -1.36 -23.20
N LEU A 26 7.72 -2.25 -22.25
CA LEU A 26 6.71 -3.19 -21.75
C LEU A 26 6.71 -3.13 -20.22
N ASP A 27 5.64 -2.60 -19.66
CA ASP A 27 5.45 -2.51 -18.22
C ASP A 27 4.88 -3.82 -17.69
N CYS A 28 5.75 -4.64 -17.11
CA CYS A 28 5.34 -5.88 -16.45
C CYS A 28 4.93 -5.53 -15.02
N THR A 29 3.65 -5.72 -14.68
CA THR A 29 3.12 -5.31 -13.38
C THR A 29 2.55 -6.49 -12.62
N TYR A 30 2.93 -6.60 -11.35
CA TYR A 30 2.35 -7.53 -10.42
C TYR A 30 2.19 -6.86 -9.05
N SER A 31 1.27 -7.39 -8.25
CA SER A 31 1.00 -6.89 -6.91
C SER A 31 1.13 -7.98 -5.87
N SER A 32 1.70 -7.62 -4.72
CA SER A 32 1.52 -8.35 -3.48
C SER A 32 0.39 -7.74 -2.66
N ARG A 33 -0.32 -8.58 -1.91
CA ARG A 33 -1.36 -8.14 -0.99
C ARG A 33 -0.79 -8.00 0.41
N LEU A 34 -1.01 -6.84 1.00
CA LEU A 34 -0.55 -6.50 2.34
C LEU A 34 -1.69 -6.66 3.35
N PRO A 35 -1.39 -6.87 4.63
CA PRO A 35 -2.43 -7.10 5.64
C PRO A 35 -3.29 -5.86 5.92
N ASP A 36 -2.64 -4.69 5.97
CA ASP A 36 -3.24 -3.43 6.39
C ASP A 36 -2.43 -2.22 5.87
N GLU A 37 -3.00 -1.01 6.01
CA GLU A 37 -2.42 0.23 5.51
C GLU A 37 -1.12 0.63 6.23
N ARG A 38 -1.02 0.36 7.53
CA ARG A 38 0.16 0.71 8.32
C ARG A 38 1.35 -0.17 7.93
N THR A 39 1.14 -1.47 7.80
CA THR A 39 2.12 -2.42 7.27
C THR A 39 2.55 -1.99 5.86
N ALA A 40 1.61 -1.51 5.03
CA ALA A 40 1.94 -1.00 3.70
C ALA A 40 2.88 0.21 3.71
N LEU A 41 2.63 1.18 4.59
CA LEU A 41 3.52 2.33 4.76
C LEU A 41 4.90 1.92 5.29
N GLN A 42 4.98 0.93 6.17
CA GLN A 42 6.27 0.42 6.66
C GLN A 42 7.03 -0.31 5.56
N VAL A 43 6.35 -1.13 4.75
CA VAL A 43 6.96 -1.87 3.64
C VAL A 43 7.52 -0.89 2.62
N ILE A 44 6.75 0.13 2.21
CA ILE A 44 7.25 1.09 1.22
C ILE A 44 8.41 1.94 1.74
N GLN A 45 8.42 2.27 3.04
CA GLN A 45 9.55 2.94 3.69
C GLN A 45 10.79 2.04 3.74
N ALA A 46 10.63 0.76 4.07
CA ALA A 46 11.72 -0.20 4.05
C ALA A 46 12.30 -0.33 2.63
N LEU A 47 11.44 -0.49 1.62
CA LEU A 47 11.79 -0.57 0.20
C LEU A 47 12.60 0.65 -0.29
N THR A 48 12.19 1.84 0.12
CA THR A 48 12.87 3.12 -0.21
C THR A 48 14.32 3.15 0.28
N ASN A 49 14.62 2.48 1.39
CA ASN A 49 15.95 2.47 2.01
C ASN A 49 16.84 1.33 1.51
N VAL A 50 16.34 0.44 0.64
CA VAL A 50 17.14 -0.66 0.09
C VAL A 50 18.08 -0.16 -1.01
N SER A 51 19.34 -0.56 -0.92
CA SER A 51 20.31 -0.37 -2.00
C SER A 51 21.20 -1.60 -2.13
N ASN A 52 21.35 -2.13 -3.36
CA ASN A 52 22.29 -3.20 -3.67
C ASN A 52 22.80 -3.08 -5.11
N GLY A 53 24.12 -3.14 -5.31
CA GLY A 53 24.76 -3.10 -6.63
C GLY A 53 24.30 -1.93 -7.53
N HIS A 54 23.77 -2.26 -8.71
CA HIS A 54 23.19 -1.30 -9.67
C HIS A 54 21.72 -0.92 -9.36
N THR A 55 21.08 -1.64 -8.43
CA THR A 55 19.70 -1.42 -7.99
C THR A 55 19.70 -0.53 -6.75
N LYS A 56 20.19 0.69 -6.92
CA LYS A 56 20.20 1.70 -5.86
C LYS A 56 18.88 2.44 -5.84
N SER A 57 18.40 2.73 -4.64
CA SER A 57 17.33 3.70 -4.41
C SER A 57 17.67 5.01 -5.12
N ARG A 58 16.69 5.56 -5.84
CA ARG A 58 16.91 6.68 -6.76
C ARG A 58 16.89 8.06 -6.07
N GLY A 59 16.48 8.11 -4.80
CA GLY A 59 16.44 9.34 -4.00
C GLY A 59 15.27 10.27 -4.29
N ASP A 60 14.52 10.06 -5.38
CA ASP A 60 13.26 10.75 -5.70
C ASP A 60 12.03 9.93 -5.27
N ASN A 61 12.16 9.21 -4.16
CA ASN A 61 11.07 8.42 -3.60
C ASN A 61 10.02 9.34 -2.98
N TYR A 62 8.75 8.98 -3.14
CA TYR A 62 7.64 9.65 -2.47
C TYR A 62 7.20 8.82 -1.27
N GLN A 63 6.39 9.41 -0.38
CA GLN A 63 5.90 8.74 0.83
C GLN A 63 5.25 7.38 0.56
N THR A 64 4.70 7.16 -0.64
CA THR A 64 3.99 5.95 -1.04
C THR A 64 4.58 5.26 -2.29
N SER A 65 5.80 5.62 -2.71
CA SER A 65 6.47 4.95 -3.84
C SER A 65 8.00 4.92 -3.72
N ALA A 66 8.59 3.83 -4.19
CA ALA A 66 10.03 3.59 -4.24
C ALA A 66 10.48 3.33 -5.68
N TYR A 67 11.63 3.88 -6.07
CA TYR A 67 12.21 3.75 -7.41
C TYR A 67 13.64 3.24 -7.32
N TRP A 68 14.01 2.34 -8.24
CA TRP A 68 15.35 1.79 -8.31
C TRP A 68 15.96 1.89 -9.71
N GLY A 69 17.27 2.16 -9.72
CA GLY A 69 18.05 2.30 -10.96
C GLY A 69 17.91 3.68 -11.60
N ALA A 70 18.44 3.83 -12.82
CA ALA A 70 18.46 5.10 -13.53
C ALA A 70 17.11 5.41 -14.21
N LYS A 71 16.61 6.65 -14.06
CA LYS A 71 15.36 7.15 -14.70
C LYS A 71 15.32 6.84 -16.19
N GLU A 72 16.42 7.18 -16.87
CA GLU A 72 16.56 7.09 -18.32
C GLU A 72 17.27 5.81 -18.76
N SER A 73 17.19 4.76 -17.94
CA SER A 73 17.68 3.44 -18.32
C SER A 73 17.01 2.99 -19.61
N ARG A 74 17.84 2.63 -20.59
CA ARG A 74 17.42 2.04 -21.87
C ARG A 74 17.26 0.53 -21.80
N LEU A 75 17.38 -0.06 -20.60
CA LEU A 75 17.28 -1.51 -20.40
C LEU A 75 16.07 -1.85 -19.52
N LYS A 76 16.08 -1.40 -18.27
CA LYS A 76 15.04 -1.72 -17.30
C LYS A 76 14.78 -0.56 -16.34
N ARG A 77 13.54 -0.41 -15.88
CA ARG A 77 13.14 0.53 -14.82
C ARG A 77 12.31 -0.22 -13.79
N LEU A 78 12.52 0.08 -12.51
CA LEU A 78 11.84 -0.57 -11.40
C LEU A 78 11.20 0.47 -10.50
N LYS A 79 9.93 0.26 -10.18
CA LYS A 79 9.23 1.03 -9.15
C LYS A 79 8.26 0.16 -8.37
N ALA A 80 8.04 0.52 -7.12
CA ALA A 80 6.99 -0.05 -6.29
C ALA A 80 6.16 1.09 -5.71
N TYR A 81 4.85 0.89 -5.55
CA TYR A 81 3.97 1.91 -4.98
C TYR A 81 2.72 1.30 -4.35
N LEU A 82 2.14 2.03 -3.40
CA LEU A 82 0.86 1.67 -2.80
C LEU A 82 -0.25 2.00 -3.81
N LYS A 83 -0.89 0.96 -4.35
CA LYS A 83 -1.83 1.11 -5.47
C LYS A 83 -3.08 1.90 -5.07
N HIS A 84 -3.55 1.76 -3.83
CA HIS A 84 -4.72 2.52 -3.37
C HIS A 84 -4.49 4.04 -3.42
N THR A 85 -3.35 4.52 -2.94
CA THR A 85 -3.04 5.96 -2.94
C THR A 85 -2.95 6.51 -4.36
N GLU A 86 -2.26 5.80 -5.26
CA GLU A 86 -2.17 6.19 -6.67
C GLU A 86 -3.55 6.13 -7.36
N TYR A 87 -4.35 5.12 -7.06
CA TYR A 87 -5.68 4.95 -7.62
C TYR A 87 -6.63 6.08 -7.19
N GLN A 88 -6.61 6.50 -5.92
CA GLN A 88 -7.43 7.61 -5.42
C GLN A 88 -7.01 8.93 -6.07
N ALA A 89 -5.71 9.19 -6.19
CA ALA A 89 -5.20 10.38 -6.87
C ALA A 89 -5.65 10.42 -8.34
N GLN A 90 -5.56 9.28 -9.05
CA GLN A 90 -6.02 9.14 -10.42
C GLN A 90 -7.55 9.33 -10.54
N LEU A 91 -8.34 8.77 -9.61
CA LEU A 91 -9.79 8.95 -9.59
C LEU A 91 -10.17 10.43 -9.43
N ASP A 92 -9.50 11.14 -8.53
CA ASP A 92 -9.75 12.57 -8.30
C ASP A 92 -9.37 13.43 -9.51
N GLU A 93 -8.30 13.08 -10.23
CA GLU A 93 -7.93 13.71 -11.49
C GLU A 93 -8.99 13.45 -12.57
N LEU A 94 -9.41 12.21 -12.75
CA LEU A 94 -10.42 11.83 -13.73
C LEU A 94 -11.79 12.46 -13.44
N LYS A 95 -12.19 12.59 -12.17
CA LYS A 95 -13.42 13.30 -11.78
C LYS A 95 -13.37 14.79 -12.15
N ARG A 96 -12.19 15.42 -12.03
CA ARG A 96 -11.98 16.82 -12.45
C ARG A 96 -12.03 16.96 -13.96
N ALA A 97 -11.27 16.14 -14.69
CA ALA A 97 -11.24 16.14 -16.16
C ALA A 97 -12.59 15.76 -16.78
N GLY A 98 -13.35 14.87 -16.13
CA GLY A 98 -14.67 14.39 -16.56
C GLY A 98 -15.75 15.47 -16.67
N ARG A 99 -15.49 16.69 -16.18
CA ARG A 99 -16.38 17.85 -16.38
C ARG A 99 -16.43 18.29 -17.85
N SER A 100 -15.36 18.05 -18.61
CA SER A 100 -15.22 18.48 -20.00
C SER A 100 -14.81 17.35 -20.96
N ASP A 101 -14.39 16.19 -20.44
CA ASP A 101 -13.99 15.03 -21.24
C ASP A 101 -14.85 13.80 -20.92
N LEU A 102 -15.65 13.35 -21.90
CA LEU A 102 -16.50 12.16 -21.78
C LEU A 102 -15.70 10.87 -21.59
N SER A 103 -14.48 10.79 -22.12
CA SER A 103 -13.58 9.66 -21.88
C SER A 103 -13.16 9.60 -20.42
N ALA A 104 -12.71 10.72 -19.87
CA ALA A 104 -12.36 10.83 -18.46
C ALA A 104 -13.56 10.55 -17.54
N ALA A 105 -14.76 11.05 -17.90
CA ALA A 105 -16.00 10.78 -17.16
C ALA A 105 -16.35 9.28 -17.12
N ARG A 106 -16.18 8.57 -18.25
CA ARG A 106 -16.39 7.11 -18.33
C ARG A 106 -15.41 6.36 -17.42
N SER A 107 -14.13 6.71 -17.48
CA SER A 107 -13.10 6.11 -16.62
C SER A 107 -13.36 6.37 -15.13
N ALA A 108 -13.71 7.62 -14.77
CA ALA A 108 -14.06 7.98 -13.40
C ALA A 108 -15.26 7.17 -12.88
N ARG A 109 -16.28 6.92 -13.72
CA ARG A 109 -17.44 6.11 -13.35
C ARG A 109 -17.06 4.68 -13.03
N VAL A 110 -16.23 4.04 -13.87
CA VAL A 110 -15.72 2.68 -13.60
C VAL A 110 -14.88 2.67 -12.33
N MET A 111 -13.98 3.63 -12.19
CA MET A 111 -13.08 3.67 -11.03
C MET A 111 -13.80 4.02 -9.71
N SER A 112 -15.01 4.57 -9.78
CA SER A 112 -15.84 4.86 -8.60
C SER A 112 -16.52 3.61 -8.02
N ASP A 113 -16.45 2.44 -8.67
CA ASP A 113 -16.97 1.18 -8.09
C ASP A 113 -16.28 0.90 -6.74
N SER A 114 -17.08 0.77 -5.68
CA SER A 114 -16.59 0.52 -4.32
C SER A 114 -15.86 -0.82 -4.21
N ARG A 115 -16.26 -1.84 -4.97
CA ARG A 115 -15.60 -3.16 -5.00
C ARG A 115 -14.18 -3.04 -5.53
N LEU A 116 -13.99 -2.21 -6.57
CA LEU A 116 -12.67 -1.99 -7.17
C LEU A 116 -11.77 -1.17 -6.24
N GLN A 117 -12.32 -0.13 -5.61
CA GLN A 117 -11.60 0.68 -4.61
C GLN A 117 -11.16 -0.14 -3.40
N GLU A 118 -12.00 -1.07 -2.95
CA GLU A 118 -11.66 -1.98 -1.86
C GLU A 118 -10.60 -3.00 -2.29
N TRP A 119 -10.72 -3.55 -3.50
CA TRP A 119 -9.75 -4.50 -4.02
C TRP A 119 -8.32 -3.95 -4.08
N VAL A 120 -8.16 -2.67 -4.44
CA VAL A 120 -6.83 -2.02 -4.52
C VAL A 120 -6.27 -1.58 -3.16
N ARG A 121 -7.06 -1.57 -2.08
CA ARG A 121 -6.74 -0.93 -0.78
C ARG A 121 -5.38 -1.34 -0.22
N TYR A 122 -5.06 -2.63 -0.28
CA TYR A 122 -3.84 -3.18 0.30
C TYR A 122 -2.89 -3.80 -0.73
N LEU A 123 -2.88 -3.26 -1.95
CA LEU A 123 -1.96 -3.74 -2.97
C LEU A 123 -0.68 -2.90 -2.99
N LEU A 124 0.45 -3.58 -2.80
CA LEU A 124 1.76 -3.07 -3.21
C LEU A 124 1.97 -3.48 -4.66
N ARG A 125 1.98 -2.52 -5.59
CA ARG A 125 2.31 -2.78 -6.99
C ARG A 125 3.80 -2.67 -7.21
N MET A 126 4.38 -3.67 -7.86
CA MET A 126 5.74 -3.62 -8.40
C MET A 126 5.66 -3.62 -9.92
N GLU A 127 6.27 -2.62 -10.53
CA GLU A 127 6.33 -2.43 -11.97
C GLU A 127 7.78 -2.56 -12.44
N ALA A 128 7.98 -3.53 -13.32
CA ALA A 128 9.20 -3.82 -14.02
C ALA A 128 9.02 -3.44 -15.49
N THR A 129 9.49 -2.25 -15.86
CA THR A 129 9.52 -1.84 -17.27
C THR A 129 10.74 -2.48 -17.93
N VAL A 130 10.52 -3.31 -18.95
CA VAL A 130 11.59 -3.74 -19.87
C VAL A 130 11.57 -2.87 -21.12
N MET A 131 12.73 -2.36 -21.49
CA MET A 131 12.90 -1.52 -22.67
C MET A 131 13.33 -2.37 -23.87
N HIS A 132 13.12 -1.86 -25.07
CA HIS A 132 13.51 -2.48 -26.35
C HIS A 132 14.89 -3.16 -26.32
N ARG A 133 15.93 -2.44 -25.88
CA ARG A 133 17.31 -2.95 -25.85
C ARG A 133 17.50 -4.12 -24.86
N TRP A 134 16.64 -4.24 -23.85
CA TRP A 134 16.68 -5.37 -22.93
C TRP A 134 16.11 -6.65 -23.56
N LEU A 135 15.07 -6.50 -24.40
CA LEU A 135 14.49 -7.59 -25.20
C LEU A 135 15.50 -8.07 -26.26
N GLU A 136 16.08 -7.14 -27.02
CA GLU A 136 17.09 -7.45 -28.06
C GLU A 136 18.26 -8.26 -27.50
N ARG A 137 18.81 -7.84 -26.35
CA ARG A 137 19.93 -8.53 -25.69
C ARG A 137 19.62 -9.96 -25.25
N ARG A 138 18.34 -10.33 -25.20
CA ARG A 138 17.84 -11.66 -24.82
C ARG A 138 17.24 -12.42 -26.00
N GLY A 139 17.37 -11.89 -27.23
CA GLY A 139 16.78 -12.51 -28.40
C GLY A 139 15.25 -12.50 -28.42
N ILE A 140 14.62 -11.65 -27.60
CA ILE A 140 13.15 -11.51 -27.58
C ILE A 140 12.77 -10.50 -28.67
N PRO A 141 11.85 -10.84 -29.59
CA PRO A 141 11.46 -9.94 -30.66
C PRO A 141 10.76 -8.70 -30.11
N SER A 142 10.99 -7.55 -30.73
CA SER A 142 10.33 -6.29 -30.37
C SER A 142 9.26 -5.88 -31.38
N ARG A 143 9.24 -6.45 -32.58
CA ARG A 143 8.16 -6.23 -33.55
C ARG A 143 6.89 -6.84 -32.97
N LEU A 144 5.81 -6.06 -32.91
CA LEU A 144 4.61 -6.41 -32.17
C LEU A 144 4.02 -7.75 -32.60
N VAL A 145 3.96 -8.01 -33.92
CA VAL A 145 3.42 -9.26 -34.47
C VAL A 145 4.27 -10.46 -34.04
N ASP A 146 5.59 -10.35 -34.10
CA ASP A 146 6.51 -11.41 -33.67
C ASP A 146 6.48 -11.61 -32.16
N LEU A 147 6.32 -10.52 -31.40
CA LEU A 147 6.23 -10.58 -29.94
C LEU A 147 4.94 -11.25 -29.47
N ILE A 148 3.83 -11.02 -30.19
CA ILE A 148 2.58 -11.75 -29.95
C ILE A 148 2.77 -13.24 -30.25
N ALA A 149 3.37 -13.59 -31.41
CA ALA A 149 3.65 -14.98 -31.75
C ALA A 149 4.59 -15.64 -30.72
N TYR A 150 5.60 -14.91 -30.24
CA TYR A 150 6.51 -15.34 -29.19
C TYR A 150 5.77 -15.64 -27.88
N GLN A 151 4.89 -14.74 -27.42
CA GLN A 151 4.05 -14.97 -26.23
C GLN A 151 3.11 -16.16 -26.40
N GLN A 152 2.49 -16.33 -27.57
CA GLN A 152 1.60 -17.47 -27.85
C GLN A 152 2.35 -18.80 -27.82
N GLY A 153 3.60 -18.83 -28.32
CA GLY A 153 4.48 -20.00 -28.19
C GLY A 153 4.75 -20.34 -26.72
N LEU A 154 5.05 -19.33 -25.90
CA LEU A 154 5.25 -19.51 -24.45
C LEU A 154 3.98 -20.02 -23.75
N GLU A 155 2.80 -19.52 -24.11
CA GLU A 155 1.53 -19.98 -23.54
C GLU A 155 1.30 -21.47 -23.80
N GLY A 156 1.68 -21.98 -24.98
CA GLY A 156 1.64 -23.41 -25.30
C GLY A 156 2.50 -24.28 -24.37
N GLU A 157 3.53 -23.69 -23.75
CA GLU A 157 4.39 -24.32 -22.75
C GLU A 157 3.95 -24.04 -21.30
N GLY A 158 2.83 -23.33 -21.09
CA GLY A 158 2.39 -22.89 -19.76
C GLY A 158 3.23 -21.74 -19.17
N ARG A 159 3.92 -20.98 -20.02
CA ARG A 159 4.80 -19.87 -19.64
C ARG A 159 4.20 -18.52 -20.02
N CYS A 160 4.70 -17.46 -19.41
CA CYS A 160 4.19 -16.11 -19.63
C CYS A 160 5.35 -15.10 -19.71
N LEU A 161 5.48 -14.41 -20.85
CA LEU A 161 6.52 -13.40 -21.10
C LEU A 161 6.51 -12.31 -20.04
N ILE A 162 5.33 -11.84 -19.63
CA ILE A 162 5.20 -10.76 -18.64
C ILE A 162 5.76 -11.21 -17.29
N GLN A 163 5.46 -12.46 -16.91
CA GLN A 163 5.98 -13.05 -15.67
C GLN A 163 7.50 -13.24 -15.74
N GLU A 164 8.02 -13.79 -16.83
CA GLU A 164 9.47 -14.00 -17.01
C GLU A 164 10.25 -12.69 -17.02
N CYS A 165 9.77 -11.69 -17.74
CA CYS A 165 10.35 -10.34 -17.74
C CYS A 165 10.37 -9.76 -16.33
N TRP A 166 9.23 -9.84 -15.62
CA TRP A 166 9.15 -9.31 -14.26
C TRP A 166 10.16 -10.00 -13.33
N GLN A 167 10.18 -11.33 -13.29
CA GLN A 167 11.09 -12.11 -12.45
C GLN A 167 12.56 -11.80 -12.77
N ALA A 168 12.92 -11.74 -14.05
CA ALA A 168 14.30 -11.44 -14.46
C ALA A 168 14.73 -10.02 -14.10
N VAL A 169 13.82 -9.05 -14.12
CA VAL A 169 14.13 -7.66 -13.76
C VAL A 169 14.23 -7.50 -12.24
N THR A 170 13.33 -8.12 -11.48
CA THR A 170 13.23 -7.99 -10.03
C THR A 170 14.19 -8.88 -9.25
N ALA A 171 14.81 -9.90 -9.86
CA ALA A 171 15.73 -10.83 -9.18
C ALA A 171 16.79 -10.13 -8.31
N ASP A 172 17.53 -9.17 -8.86
CA ASP A 172 18.57 -8.43 -8.13
C ASP A 172 17.99 -7.65 -6.93
N LEU A 173 16.76 -7.16 -7.06
CA LEU A 173 16.06 -6.40 -6.04
C LEU A 173 15.58 -7.33 -4.91
N PHE A 174 15.04 -8.51 -5.24
CA PHE A 174 14.62 -9.51 -4.25
C PHE A 174 15.81 -10.09 -3.50
N ALA A 175 16.93 -10.34 -4.18
CA ALA A 175 18.18 -10.70 -3.52
C ALA A 175 18.66 -9.60 -2.54
N ALA A 176 18.42 -8.33 -2.86
CA ALA A 176 18.71 -7.22 -1.95
C ALA A 176 17.78 -7.16 -0.72
N PHE A 177 16.61 -7.80 -0.78
CA PHE A 177 15.69 -7.90 0.35
C PHE A 177 16.00 -9.08 1.29
N GLU A 178 16.85 -10.01 0.86
CA GLU A 178 17.30 -11.12 1.71
C GLU A 178 18.01 -10.58 2.95
N GLY A 179 17.60 -11.08 4.13
CA GLY A 179 18.13 -10.62 5.41
C GLY A 179 17.53 -9.30 5.92
N ILE A 180 16.75 -8.56 5.12
CA ILE A 180 16.05 -7.37 5.62
C ILE A 180 14.86 -7.81 6.47
N GLN A 181 14.92 -7.40 7.73
CA GLN A 181 13.94 -7.70 8.76
C GLN A 181 13.14 -6.44 9.09
N MET A 182 11.81 -6.58 9.15
CA MET A 182 10.88 -5.49 9.48
C MET A 182 10.17 -5.76 10.79
N ARG A 183 10.00 -4.72 11.62
CA ARG A 183 9.15 -4.78 12.81
C ARG A 183 7.69 -4.55 12.41
N VAL A 184 6.89 -5.60 12.42
CA VAL A 184 5.42 -5.51 12.38
C VAL A 184 4.96 -4.94 13.73
N ILE A 185 3.82 -4.26 13.76
CA ILE A 185 3.29 -3.71 15.01
C ILE A 185 1.81 -4.09 15.15
N ASP A 186 1.52 -5.15 15.90
CA ASP A 186 0.14 -5.57 16.29
C ASP A 186 -0.40 -4.77 17.51
N ASP A 187 -0.18 -3.46 17.53
CA ASP A 187 -0.64 -2.60 18.64
C ASP A 187 -2.11 -2.17 18.49
N GLU A 188 -2.71 -2.38 17.33
CA GLU A 188 -4.08 -1.95 17.03
C GLU A 188 -5.12 -2.79 17.79
N LYS A 189 -4.91 -4.11 17.89
CA LYS A 189 -5.77 -4.98 18.70
C LYS A 189 -5.73 -4.59 20.17
N VAL A 190 -4.54 -4.27 20.69
CA VAL A 190 -4.36 -3.80 22.07
C VAL A 190 -5.08 -2.48 22.29
N LEU A 191 -4.92 -1.51 21.37
CA LEU A 191 -5.63 -0.23 21.47
C LEU A 191 -7.15 -0.41 21.40
N ALA A 192 -7.65 -1.25 20.48
CA ALA A 192 -9.08 -1.53 20.34
C ALA A 192 -9.67 -2.14 21.63
N ALA A 193 -9.01 -3.16 22.20
CA ALA A 193 -9.44 -3.77 23.47
C ALA A 193 -9.44 -2.78 24.64
N LEU A 194 -8.44 -1.88 24.69
CA LEU A 194 -8.39 -0.83 25.72
C LEU A 194 -9.50 0.22 25.54
N LEU A 195 -9.79 0.61 24.30
CA LEU A 195 -10.86 1.55 23.99
C LEU A 195 -12.24 0.95 24.32
N GLU A 196 -12.48 -0.30 23.94
CA GLU A 196 -13.71 -1.01 24.26
C GLU A 196 -13.96 -1.07 25.78
N LYS A 197 -12.93 -1.40 26.57
CA LYS A 197 -13.09 -1.68 28.00
C LYS A 197 -13.02 -0.45 28.90
N PHE A 198 -12.22 0.55 28.54
CA PHE A 198 -11.90 1.69 29.42
C PHE A 198 -12.42 3.04 28.90
N THR A 199 -13.18 3.07 27.81
CA THR A 199 -13.88 4.29 27.39
C THR A 199 -15.21 4.40 28.12
N LYS A 200 -15.29 5.28 29.12
CA LYS A 200 -16.57 5.56 29.80
C LYS A 200 -17.34 6.66 29.06
N PRO A 201 -18.68 6.55 28.94
CA PRO A 201 -19.50 7.65 28.47
C PRO A 201 -19.31 8.81 29.43
N ALA A 202 -19.04 9.99 28.88
CA ALA A 202 -18.74 11.15 29.68
C ALA A 202 -20.02 11.69 30.33
N LYS A 203 -19.94 12.04 31.62
CA LYS A 203 -21.03 12.79 32.25
C LYS A 203 -20.99 14.22 31.75
N GLY A 204 -22.01 14.64 31.00
CA GLY A 204 -22.19 16.04 30.61
C GLY A 204 -22.48 16.93 31.82
N LYS A 205 -22.42 18.24 31.63
CA LYS A 205 -22.67 19.23 32.68
C LYS A 205 -23.56 20.35 32.18
N TRP A 206 -24.40 20.88 33.07
CA TRP A 206 -25.12 22.12 32.82
C TRP A 206 -24.19 23.32 33.02
N THR A 207 -24.21 24.28 32.10
CA THR A 207 -23.58 25.58 32.33
C THR A 207 -24.38 26.37 33.36
N LYS A 208 -23.73 27.29 34.06
CA LYS A 208 -24.44 28.23 34.93
C LYS A 208 -25.08 29.33 34.08
N GLU A 209 -26.22 29.85 34.54
CA GLU A 209 -26.80 31.07 34.00
C GLU A 209 -25.77 32.21 34.06
N ARG A 210 -25.65 32.97 32.98
CA ARG A 210 -24.74 34.12 32.92
C ARG A 210 -25.33 35.23 32.07
N THR A 211 -24.97 36.47 32.39
CA THR A 211 -25.33 37.64 31.58
C THR A 211 -24.16 38.02 30.70
N GLU A 212 -24.38 38.07 29.39
CA GLU A 212 -23.35 38.40 28.40
C GLU A 212 -23.91 39.51 27.50
N ALA A 213 -23.19 40.65 27.43
CA ALA A 213 -23.63 41.85 26.69
C ALA A 213 -25.06 42.35 27.05
N GLY A 214 -25.46 42.24 28.31
CA GLY A 214 -26.77 42.69 28.80
C GLY A 214 -27.93 41.71 28.56
N VAL A 215 -27.67 40.54 27.98
CA VAL A 215 -28.67 39.49 27.75
C VAL A 215 -28.42 38.31 28.69
N VAL A 216 -29.47 37.83 29.35
CA VAL A 216 -29.41 36.64 30.20
C VAL A 216 -29.35 35.39 29.33
N VAL A 217 -28.29 34.61 29.47
CA VAL A 217 -28.09 33.33 28.79
C VAL A 217 -28.44 32.20 29.76
N PRO A 218 -29.48 31.38 29.48
CA PRO A 218 -29.89 30.29 30.35
C PRO A 218 -28.86 29.14 30.39
N PRO A 219 -28.93 28.26 31.41
CA PRO A 219 -28.16 27.01 31.46
C PRO A 219 -28.34 26.15 30.20
N ILE A 220 -27.24 25.72 29.59
CA ILE A 220 -27.21 24.79 28.45
C ILE A 220 -26.48 23.52 28.89
N PHE A 221 -27.00 22.35 28.52
CA PHE A 221 -26.30 21.09 28.74
C PHE A 221 -25.15 20.96 27.74
N VAL A 222 -23.95 20.69 28.25
CA VAL A 222 -22.75 20.44 27.46
C VAL A 222 -22.34 18.99 27.65
N ASP A 223 -22.29 18.24 26.54
CA ASP A 223 -21.82 16.86 26.55
C ASP A 223 -20.40 16.76 27.12
N GLY A 224 -20.18 15.73 27.94
CA GLY A 224 -18.85 15.46 28.48
C GLY A 224 -17.92 14.93 27.39
N LYS A 225 -16.61 15.08 27.57
CA LYS A 225 -15.61 14.44 26.71
C LYS A 225 -15.32 13.02 27.21
N PRO A 226 -15.28 11.99 26.34
CA PRO A 226 -14.92 10.62 26.73
C PRO A 226 -13.60 10.58 27.48
N THR A 227 -13.49 9.72 28.48
CA THR A 227 -12.32 9.68 29.36
C THR A 227 -11.04 9.36 28.59
N SER A 228 -9.98 10.16 28.76
CA SER A 228 -8.65 9.93 28.18
C SER A 228 -7.91 8.72 28.77
N TYR A 229 -8.53 8.01 29.71
CA TYR A 229 -7.94 6.92 30.48
C TYR A 229 -7.44 5.76 29.60
N ALA A 230 -8.26 5.27 28.67
CA ALA A 230 -7.86 4.23 27.72
C ALA A 230 -6.60 4.61 26.92
N ARG A 231 -6.49 5.89 26.51
CA ARG A 231 -5.31 6.40 25.81
C ARG A 231 -4.09 6.50 26.72
N ASN A 232 -4.27 6.79 28.01
CA ASN A 232 -3.19 6.79 29.00
C ASN A 232 -2.68 5.38 29.32
N LEU A 233 -3.57 4.39 29.38
CA LEU A 233 -3.19 2.98 29.49
C LEU A 233 -2.38 2.56 28.26
N PHE A 234 -2.82 2.94 27.07
CA PHE A 234 -2.10 2.63 25.84
C PHE A 234 -0.72 3.31 25.76
N ARG A 235 -0.58 4.54 26.30
CA ARG A 235 0.73 5.18 26.46
C ARG A 235 1.65 4.37 27.38
N THR A 236 1.11 3.84 28.48
CA THR A 236 1.89 2.99 29.40
C THR A 236 2.31 1.68 28.74
N TYR A 237 1.41 1.05 27.96
CA TYR A 237 1.74 -0.11 27.14
C TYR A 237 2.86 0.19 26.13
N ARG A 238 2.82 1.34 25.44
CA ARG A 238 3.90 1.78 24.55
C ARG A 238 5.21 2.01 25.31
N SER A 239 5.17 2.63 26.49
CA SER A 239 6.37 2.78 27.32
C SER A 239 6.98 1.44 27.72
N LEU A 240 6.15 0.47 28.16
CA LEU A 240 6.61 -0.89 28.46
C LEU A 240 7.27 -1.56 27.25
N LYS A 241 6.73 -1.30 26.06
CA LYS A 241 7.25 -1.79 24.78
C LYS A 241 8.56 -1.11 24.38
N ASP A 242 8.69 0.19 24.57
CA ASP A 242 9.83 0.98 24.08
C ASP A 242 11.01 1.00 25.05
N TYR A 243 10.74 1.07 26.35
CA TYR A 243 11.74 1.25 27.41
C TYR A 243 11.89 0.04 28.32
N GLY A 244 10.95 -0.91 28.27
CA GLY A 244 10.95 -2.06 29.17
C GLY A 244 10.32 -1.78 30.52
N TRP A 245 10.19 -2.86 31.30
CA TRP A 245 9.42 -2.88 32.55
C TRP A 245 9.98 -1.92 33.61
N ASP A 246 11.28 -2.04 33.90
CA ASP A 246 11.92 -1.30 34.99
C ASP A 246 11.98 0.20 34.69
N GLU A 247 12.37 0.58 33.47
CA GLU A 247 12.45 1.98 33.05
C GLU A 247 11.07 2.65 33.06
N THR A 248 10.03 1.96 32.60
CA THR A 248 8.66 2.47 32.62
C THR A 248 8.11 2.59 34.04
N MET A 249 8.46 1.66 34.93
CA MET A 249 8.09 1.74 36.34
C MET A 249 8.76 2.94 37.01
N ASN A 250 10.02 3.23 36.66
CA ASN A 250 10.78 4.36 37.20
C ASN A 250 10.33 5.71 36.64
N SER A 251 9.73 5.75 35.44
CA SER A 251 9.28 6.98 34.79
C SER A 251 7.93 7.53 35.29
N MET A 252 7.26 6.84 36.23
CA MET A 252 5.96 7.27 36.77
C MET A 252 5.80 6.84 38.23
N SER A 253 4.72 7.29 38.90
CA SER A 253 4.48 6.86 40.28
C SER A 253 4.16 5.37 40.34
N ARG A 254 4.76 4.68 41.31
CA ARG A 254 4.62 3.23 41.50
C ARG A 254 3.14 2.79 41.58
N ALA A 255 2.32 3.55 42.30
CA ALA A 255 0.88 3.30 42.38
C ALA A 255 0.17 3.38 41.01
N THR A 256 0.53 4.36 40.18
CA THR A 256 -0.02 4.50 38.82
C THR A 256 0.43 3.35 37.93
N PHE A 257 1.70 2.98 38.00
CA PHE A 257 2.25 1.88 37.21
C PHE A 257 1.53 0.56 37.48
N TYR A 258 1.37 0.18 38.75
CA TYR A 258 0.68 -1.07 39.11
C TYR A 258 -0.81 -1.04 38.78
N ARG A 259 -1.48 0.11 38.90
CA ARG A 259 -2.87 0.28 38.44
C ARG A 259 -2.98 0.08 36.93
N HIS A 260 -2.15 0.78 36.16
CA HIS A 260 -2.17 0.63 34.70
C HIS A 260 -1.84 -0.80 34.26
N THR A 261 -0.91 -1.46 34.95
CA THR A 261 -0.58 -2.86 34.69
C THR A 261 -1.79 -3.78 34.94
N ALA A 262 -2.51 -3.58 36.04
CA ALA A 262 -3.71 -4.36 36.35
C ALA A 262 -4.80 -4.16 35.28
N ASP A 263 -5.03 -2.91 34.87
CA ASP A 263 -6.03 -2.57 33.84
C ASP A 263 -5.64 -3.10 32.45
N LEU A 264 -4.36 -3.02 32.09
CA LEU A 264 -3.82 -3.67 30.89
C LEU A 264 -4.02 -5.19 30.94
N CYS A 265 -3.89 -5.80 32.12
CA CYS A 265 -4.17 -7.22 32.28
C CYS A 265 -5.65 -7.55 32.14
N GLU A 266 -6.51 -6.69 32.66
CA GLU A 266 -7.95 -6.81 32.49
C GLU A 266 -8.35 -6.71 31.01
N ALA A 267 -7.62 -5.95 30.20
CA ALA A 267 -7.79 -5.86 28.74
C ALA A 267 -7.34 -7.12 27.97
N GLY A 268 -6.88 -8.17 28.65
CA GLY A 268 -6.53 -9.46 28.04
C GLY A 268 -5.02 -9.70 27.85
N LEU A 269 -4.15 -8.81 28.34
CA LEU A 269 -2.71 -9.03 28.33
C LEU A 269 -2.28 -9.79 29.60
N SER A 270 -1.35 -10.73 29.53
CA SER A 270 -0.82 -11.32 30.76
C SER A 270 0.29 -10.45 31.36
N LYS A 271 0.41 -10.43 32.69
CA LYS A 271 1.51 -9.70 33.36
C LYS A 271 2.88 -10.17 32.90
N ALA A 272 3.06 -11.48 32.71
CA ALA A 272 4.31 -12.05 32.20
C ALA A 272 4.61 -11.55 30.77
N ALA A 273 3.59 -11.42 29.92
CA ALA A 273 3.73 -10.83 28.59
C ALA A 273 4.11 -9.34 28.66
N LEU A 274 3.53 -8.57 29.59
CA LEU A 274 3.89 -7.16 29.81
C LEU A 274 5.33 -6.99 30.32
N GLN A 275 5.79 -7.87 31.20
CA GLN A 275 7.16 -7.85 31.74
C GLN A 275 8.22 -8.14 30.67
N LYS A 276 7.91 -9.08 29.76
CA LYS A 276 8.80 -9.45 28.66
C LYS A 276 8.49 -8.70 27.36
N LEU A 277 7.58 -7.73 27.38
CA LEU A 277 7.03 -7.10 26.18
C LEU A 277 8.13 -6.47 25.32
N HIS A 278 9.10 -5.82 25.95
CA HIS A 278 10.23 -5.19 25.27
C HIS A 278 11.13 -6.21 24.52
N GLU A 279 11.43 -7.34 25.14
CA GLU A 279 12.28 -8.39 24.56
C GLU A 279 11.53 -9.25 23.53
N HIS A 280 10.26 -9.56 23.83
CA HIS A 280 9.39 -10.39 23.00
C HIS A 280 8.96 -9.63 21.74
N ASP A 281 8.72 -8.33 21.82
CA ASP A 281 8.40 -7.51 20.64
C ASP A 281 9.61 -7.32 19.71
N ARG A 282 10.84 -7.29 20.26
CA ARG A 282 12.07 -7.28 19.45
C ARG A 282 12.35 -8.59 18.72
N SER A 283 11.86 -9.73 19.22
CA SER A 283 12.15 -11.06 18.66
C SER A 283 11.00 -11.65 17.85
N ASN A 284 9.74 -11.49 18.29
CA ASN A 284 8.56 -12.08 17.66
C ASN A 284 7.80 -11.14 16.72
N ASN A 285 8.08 -9.83 16.72
CA ASN A 285 7.45 -8.89 15.79
C ASN A 285 8.33 -8.60 14.56
N VAL A 286 9.39 -9.37 14.36
CA VAL A 286 10.32 -9.20 13.26
C VAL A 286 10.01 -10.18 12.14
N VAL A 287 9.52 -9.67 11.01
CA VAL A 287 9.12 -10.45 9.83
C VAL A 287 10.06 -10.11 8.66
N PRO A 288 10.58 -11.10 7.91
CA PRO A 288 11.38 -10.82 6.72
C PRO A 288 10.59 -10.00 5.69
N LEU A 289 11.19 -8.93 5.16
CA LEU A 289 10.60 -8.05 4.14
C LEU A 289 10.07 -8.86 2.93
N LEU A 290 10.81 -9.92 2.55
CA LEU A 290 10.45 -10.83 1.47
C LEU A 290 9.03 -11.40 1.58
N ARG A 291 8.52 -11.64 2.80
CA ARG A 291 7.16 -12.15 2.99
C ARG A 291 6.08 -11.16 2.54
N PHE A 292 6.36 -9.86 2.57
CA PHE A 292 5.40 -8.82 2.18
C PHE A 292 5.43 -8.47 0.69
N VAL A 293 6.55 -8.75 0.03
CA VAL A 293 6.75 -8.46 -1.40
C VAL A 293 6.56 -9.69 -2.29
N GLN A 294 6.31 -10.86 -1.69
CA GLN A 294 6.03 -12.08 -2.44
C GLN A 294 4.74 -11.92 -3.25
N VAL A 295 4.82 -12.23 -4.54
CA VAL A 295 3.72 -12.10 -5.51
C VAL A 295 3.10 -13.46 -5.75
N ASP A 296 1.78 -13.54 -5.67
CA ASP A 296 1.00 -14.64 -6.22
C ASP A 296 0.57 -14.31 -7.65
N PHE A 297 1.27 -14.87 -8.64
CA PHE A 297 1.02 -14.60 -10.06
C PHE A 297 -0.38 -15.02 -10.52
N SER A 298 -1.04 -15.94 -9.81
CA SER A 298 -2.38 -16.44 -10.16
C SER A 298 -3.51 -15.50 -9.70
N ALA A 299 -3.27 -14.68 -8.67
CA ALA A 299 -4.29 -13.86 -8.01
C ALA A 299 -4.11 -12.36 -8.28
N GLN A 300 -4.04 -11.97 -9.55
CA GLN A 300 -3.70 -10.59 -9.97
C GLN A 300 -4.89 -9.73 -10.44
N ARG A 301 -6.08 -10.31 -10.48
CA ARG A 301 -7.34 -9.65 -10.82
C ARG A 301 -8.39 -9.98 -9.76
N PRO A 302 -9.42 -9.14 -9.55
CA PRO A 302 -10.59 -9.55 -8.77
C PRO A 302 -11.20 -10.83 -9.34
N ASP A 303 -11.76 -11.67 -8.48
CA ASP A 303 -12.48 -12.90 -8.85
C ASP A 303 -13.68 -12.63 -9.78
N TRP A 304 -14.33 -11.47 -9.63
CA TRP A 304 -15.42 -11.02 -10.49
C TRP A 304 -14.96 -10.33 -11.78
N TYR A 305 -13.65 -10.25 -12.05
CA TYR A 305 -13.16 -9.67 -13.30
C TYR A 305 -13.51 -10.55 -14.50
N VAL A 306 -14.13 -9.95 -15.51
CA VAL A 306 -14.40 -10.59 -16.80
C VAL A 306 -13.55 -9.90 -17.86
N GLU A 307 -12.75 -10.68 -18.58
CA GLU A 307 -11.94 -10.15 -19.68
C GLU A 307 -12.86 -9.66 -20.81
N PRO A 308 -12.69 -8.40 -21.27
CA PRO A 308 -13.55 -7.88 -22.33
C PRO A 308 -13.33 -8.64 -23.63
N SER A 309 -14.43 -9.06 -24.28
CA SER A 309 -14.38 -9.67 -25.60
C SER A 309 -14.16 -8.63 -26.70
N VAL A 310 -13.53 -9.05 -27.80
CA VAL A 310 -13.27 -8.20 -28.98
C VAL A 310 -14.58 -7.71 -29.64
N GLU A 311 -15.67 -8.44 -29.44
CA GLU A 311 -17.03 -8.12 -29.93
C GLU A 311 -17.73 -7.03 -29.12
N ALA A 312 -17.33 -6.81 -27.86
CA ALA A 312 -17.96 -5.85 -26.95
C ALA A 312 -17.36 -4.43 -27.00
N ALA A 313 -16.44 -4.16 -27.93
CA ALA A 313 -15.75 -2.88 -28.12
C ALA A 313 -15.94 -2.35 -29.53
#